data_AF-A0A9E3K043-F1
#
_entry.id   AF-A0A9E3K043-F1
#
_cell.length_a   1.000
_cell.length_b   1.000
_cell.length_c   1.000
_cell.angle_alpha   90.00
_cell.angle_beta   90.00
_cell.angle_gamma   90.00
#
_symmetry.space_group_name_H-M   'P 1'
#
loop_
_entity.id
_entity.type
_entity.pdbx_description
1 polymer ?
#
loop_
_entity_poly.entity_id
_entity_poly.type
_entity_poly.pdbx_seq_one_letter_code
_entity_poly.pdbx_strand_id
1 'polypeptide(L)' 'GLASLSSNRVKVESLFIDEGFGSLDSDTLGVAMDALDALQSLGRKVGVISHVQEMTERIATKVLVRPTGGGCSAIMVQ' A
#
# COMPACT_ATOMS: atom_id res chain seq x y z
N GLY A 1 -11.55 -8.52 13.27
CA GLY A 1 -10.78 -7.87 12.20
C GLY A 1 -9.89 -8.91 11.53
N LEU A 2 -9.80 -8.89 10.20
CA LEU A 2 -9.17 -9.85 9.27
C LEU A 2 -9.59 -11.33 9.39
N ALA A 3 -9.62 -11.93 10.57
CA ALA A 3 -10.12 -13.29 10.80
C ALA A 3 -11.61 -13.47 10.40
N SER A 4 -12.42 -12.41 10.54
CA SER A 4 -13.84 -12.42 10.15
C SER A 4 -14.07 -12.37 8.63
N LEU A 5 -13.05 -12.02 7.83
CA LEU A 5 -13.12 -12.00 6.36
C LEU A 5 -12.80 -13.38 5.75
N SER A 6 -12.19 -14.27 6.53
CA SER A 6 -11.93 -15.66 6.14
C SER A 6 -13.17 -16.54 6.30
N SER A 7 -13.99 -16.26 7.32
CA SER A 7 -15.12 -17.11 7.73
C SER A 7 -16.44 -16.84 7.02
N ASN A 8 -16.57 -15.72 6.30
CA ASN A 8 -17.76 -15.40 5.50
C ASN A 8 -17.35 -15.17 4.05
N ARG A 9 -18.19 -15.64 3.14
CA ARG A 9 -18.07 -15.72 1.67
C ARG A 9 -17.99 -14.35 0.97
N VAL A 10 -17.28 -13.39 1.54
CA VAL A 10 -17.06 -12.05 1.02
C VAL A 10 -15.72 -12.08 0.30
N LYS A 11 -15.76 -12.07 -1.03
CA LYS A 11 -14.57 -11.94 -1.86
C LYS A 11 -13.99 -10.55 -1.60
N VAL A 12 -12.90 -10.47 -0.84
CA VAL A 12 -12.20 -9.19 -0.60
C VAL A 12 -11.44 -8.83 -1.88
N GLU A 13 -12.05 -7.98 -2.70
CA GLU A 13 -11.51 -7.54 -3.99
C GLU A 13 -10.49 -6.41 -3.85
N SER A 14 -10.48 -5.70 -2.71
CA SER A 14 -9.58 -4.58 -2.46
C SER A 14 -9.08 -4.58 -1.03
N LEU A 15 -7.79 -4.32 -0.86
CA LEU A 15 -7.07 -4.21 0.40
C LEU A 15 -6.36 -2.87 0.44
N PHE A 16 -6.54 -2.11 1.51
CA PHE A 16 -5.77 -0.90 1.79
C PHE A 16 -4.93 -1.13 3.04
N ILE A 17 -3.63 -0.84 2.92
CA ILE A 17 -2.67 -0.95 4.01
C ILE A 17 -2.17 0.45 4.31
N ASP A 18 -2.31 0.85 5.57
CA ASP A 18 -1.83 2.13 6.08
C ASP A 18 -0.42 1.97 6.69
N GLU A 19 0.18 3.09 7.09
CA GLU A 19 1.55 3.22 7.59
C GLU A 19 2.07 2.06 8.47
N GLY A 20 3.39 1.85 8.45
CA GLY A 20 4.06 0.82 9.28
C GLY A 20 5.30 0.20 8.62
N PHE A 21 5.51 0.45 7.33
CA PHE A 21 6.68 -0.05 6.61
C PHE A 21 7.99 0.66 6.98
N GLY A 22 7.91 1.88 7.52
CA GLY A 22 9.10 2.66 7.89
C GLY A 22 9.86 2.12 9.10
N SER A 23 9.27 1.21 9.88
CA SER A 23 9.96 0.51 10.98
C SER A 23 10.61 -0.80 10.56
N LEU A 24 10.44 -1.21 9.29
CA LEU A 24 11.06 -2.42 8.76
C LEU A 24 12.47 -2.11 8.27
N ASP A 25 13.39 -3.04 8.49
CA ASP A 25 14.67 -3.04 7.76
C ASP A 25 14.43 -3.35 6.27
N SER A 26 15.45 -3.14 5.44
CA SER A 26 15.37 -3.31 3.98
C SER A 26 15.00 -4.73 3.56
N ASP A 27 15.49 -5.74 4.27
CA ASP A 27 15.25 -7.14 3.91
C ASP A 27 13.79 -7.51 4.22
N THR A 28 13.31 -7.11 5.40
CA THR A 28 11.92 -7.30 5.80
C THR A 28 10.95 -6.50 4.93
N LEU A 29 11.33 -5.28 4.51
CA LEU A 29 10.55 -4.48 3.56
C LEU A 29 10.45 -5.16 2.20
N GLY A 30 11.53 -5.77 1.71
CA GLY A 30 11.53 -6.58 0.50
C GLY A 30 10.53 -7.73 0.56
N VAL A 31 10.56 -8.52 1.65
CA VAL A 31 9.60 -9.61 1.86
C VAL A 31 8.16 -9.11 1.89
N ALA A 32 7.92 -7.95 2.52
CA ALA A 32 6.59 -7.35 2.55
C ALA A 32 6.12 -6.95 1.14
N MET A 33 7.01 -6.43 0.30
CA MET A 33 6.70 -6.10 -1.10
C MET A 33 6.33 -7.31 -1.92
N ASP A 34 7.12 -8.38 -1.83
CA ASP A 34 6.86 -9.62 -2.55
C ASP A 34 5.48 -10.20 -2.18
N ALA A 35 5.07 -10.06 -0.92
CA ALA A 35 3.74 -10.47 -0.48
C ALA A 35 2.62 -9.59 -1.08
N LEU A 36 2.84 -8.29 -1.23
CA LEU A 36 1.86 -7.38 -1.87
C LEU A 36 1.70 -7.69 -3.35
N ASP A 37 2.80 -7.94 -4.05
CA ASP A 37 2.80 -8.35 -5.46
C ASP A 37 2.08 -9.69 -5.66
N ALA A 38 2.31 -10.65 -4.76
CA ALA A 38 1.59 -11.92 -4.77
C ALA A 38 0.07 -11.71 -4.60
N LEU A 39 -0.36 -10.82 -3.71
CA LEU A 39 -1.78 -10.49 -3.54
C LEU A 39 -2.38 -9.83 -4.79
N GLN A 40 -1.64 -8.94 -5.45
CA GLN A 40 -2.05 -8.33 -6.70
C GLN A 40 -2.23 -9.39 -7.80
N SER A 41 -1.31 -10.35 -7.90
CA SER A 41 -1.34 -11.43 -8.90
C SER A 41 -2.58 -12.33 -8.76
N LEU A 42 -3.15 -12.43 -7.55
CA LEU A 42 -4.39 -13.15 -7.27
C LEU A 42 -5.66 -12.36 -7.64
N GLY A 43 -5.52 -11.21 -8.32
CA GLY A 43 -6.62 -10.37 -8.76
C GLY A 43 -7.19 -9.48 -7.66
N ARG A 44 -6.45 -9.26 -6.56
CA ARG A 44 -6.85 -8.32 -5.50
C ARG A 44 -6.25 -6.96 -5.80
N LYS A 45 -7.03 -5.89 -5.65
CA LYS A 45 -6.49 -4.52 -5.70
C LYS A 45 -5.83 -4.22 -4.37
N VAL A 46 -4.56 -3.85 -4.38
CA VAL A 46 -3.82 -3.48 -3.16
C VAL A 46 -3.45 -2.01 -3.26
N GLY A 47 -3.88 -1.22 -2.29
CA GLY A 47 -3.48 0.17 -2.10
C GLY A 47 -2.63 0.30 -0.85
N VAL A 48 -1.55 1.06 -0.94
CA VAL A 48 -0.62 1.25 0.19
C VAL A 48 -0.41 2.74 0.42
N ILE A 49 -0.48 3.14 1.68
CA ILE A 49 -0.13 4.49 2.15
C ILE A 49 1.22 4.37 2.86
N SER A 50 2.23 5.06 2.32
CA SER A 50 3.57 5.03 2.90
C SER A 50 4.34 6.28 2.53
N HIS A 51 5.20 6.73 3.46
CA HIS A 51 6.21 7.76 3.21
C HIS A 51 7.57 7.17 2.85
N VAL A 52 7.70 5.83 2.79
CA VAL A 52 8.96 5.13 2.55
C VAL A 52 9.32 5.19 1.07
N GLN A 53 10.50 5.74 0.76
CA GLN A 53 10.95 5.96 -0.61
C GLN A 53 11.12 4.66 -1.40
N GLU A 54 11.69 3.62 -0.80
CA GLU A 54 11.91 2.32 -1.45
C GLU A 54 10.59 1.69 -1.95
N MET A 55 9.50 1.90 -1.22
CA MET A 55 8.16 1.48 -1.65
C MET A 55 7.67 2.27 -2.85
N THR A 56 7.90 3.58 -2.81
CA THR A 56 7.54 4.48 -3.90
C THR A 56 8.29 4.08 -5.17
N GLU A 57 9.52 3.60 -5.11
CA GLU A 57 10.28 3.20 -6.31
C GLU A 57 9.77 1.90 -6.95
N ARG A 58 9.28 0.95 -6.15
CA ARG A 58 8.76 -0.34 -6.64
C ARG A 58 7.35 -0.26 -7.25
N ILE A 59 6.47 0.58 -6.69
CA ILE A 59 5.07 0.67 -7.14
C ILE A 59 4.99 1.66 -8.31
N ALA A 60 4.59 1.20 -9.51
CA ALA A 60 4.55 2.05 -10.70
C ALA A 60 3.48 3.15 -10.63
N THR A 61 2.23 2.79 -10.31
CA THR A 61 1.10 3.74 -10.23
C THR A 61 1.00 4.36 -8.86
N LYS A 62 1.01 5.70 -8.80
CA LYS A 62 1.10 6.46 -7.55
C LYS A 62 0.09 7.57 -7.51
N VAL A 63 -0.47 7.80 -6.33
CA VAL A 63 -1.18 9.03 -6.00
C VAL A 63 -0.27 9.84 -5.09
N LEU A 64 0.39 10.84 -5.67
CA LEU A 64 1.27 11.73 -4.92
C LEU A 64 0.47 12.83 -4.24
N VAL A 65 0.68 12.97 -2.94
CA VAL A 65 0.16 14.09 -2.15
C VAL A 65 1.32 15.05 -1.88
N ARG A 66 1.23 16.30 -2.37
CA ARG A 66 2.22 17.35 -2.14
C ARG A 66 1.64 18.47 -1.28
N PRO A 67 2.26 18.83 -0.14
CA PRO A 67 1.83 20.00 0.62
C PRO A 67 2.08 21.28 -0.19
N THR A 68 1.09 22.16 -0.20
CA THR A 68 1.12 23.45 -0.93
C THR A 68 1.22 24.68 -0.02
N GLY A 69 1.34 24.46 1.29
CA GLY A 69 1.29 25.51 2.30
C GLY A 69 -0.13 25.86 2.73
N GLY A 70 -0.28 26.66 3.80
CA GLY A 70 -1.59 27.09 4.30
C GLY A 70 -2.50 25.97 4.82
N GLY A 71 -1.95 24.80 5.16
CA GLY A 71 -2.72 23.62 5.54
C GLY A 71 -3.37 22.87 4.36
N CYS A 72 -3.02 23.24 3.12
CA CYS A 72 -3.54 22.63 1.90
C CYS A 72 -2.53 21.68 1.26
N SER A 73 -3.04 20.67 0.54
CA SER A 73 -2.26 19.74 -0.27
C SER A 73 -2.85 19.60 -1.67
N ALA A 74 -2.00 19.34 -2.65
CA ALA A 74 -2.36 19.00 -4.02
C ALA A 74 -2.13 17.50 -4.28
N ILE A 75 -2.95 16.92 -5.15
CA ILE A 75 -2.90 15.51 -5.53
C ILE A 75 -2.50 15.40 -7.00
N MET A 76 -1.59 14.48 -7.32
CA MET A 76 -1.21 14.14 -8.69
C MET A 76 -1.17 12.62 -8.87
N VAL A 77 -1.66 12.12 -10.00
CA VAL A 77 -1.59 10.71 -10.37
C VAL A 77 -0.40 10.51 -11.31
N GLN A 78 0.45 9.54 -11.02
CA GLN A 78 1.60 9.13 -11.84
C GLN A 78 1.53 7.64 -12.17
#